data_AF-A0AAU5H3E2-F1
#
_entry.id   AF-A0AAU5H3E2-F1
#
_cell.length_a   1.000
_cell.length_b   1.000
_cell.length_c   1.000
_cell.angle_alpha   90.00
_cell.angle_beta   90.00
_cell.angle_gamma   90.00
#
_symmetry.space_group_name_H-M   'P 1'
#
loop_
_entity.id
_entity.type
_entity.pdbx_description
1 polymer ?
#
loop_
_entity_poly.entity_id
_entity_poly.type
_entity_poly.pdbx_seq_one_letter_code
_entity_poly.pdbx_strand_id
1 'polypeptide(L)'
;MIGAWSWLEDTGFGPVAFLLLVPPRSEGEALAEALGLAEPGERLPEVGERVAVQGRDRAALHGVDFPVSRRWAAFVASGGPVAVLVGLEPLPAHAARGAVEAYVAANTLAGSLRLGISRAGPLPES
;
A
#
# COMPACT_ATOMS: atom_id res chain seq x y z
N MET A 1 -4.59 -5.47 14.91
CA MET A 1 -3.37 -4.83 14.41
C MET A 1 -3.36 -4.99 12.90
N ILE A 2 -3.14 -3.90 12.17
CA ILE A 2 -3.00 -3.92 10.71
C ILE A 2 -1.58 -4.35 10.34
N GLY A 3 -1.46 -5.32 9.43
CA GLY A 3 -0.19 -5.66 8.80
C GLY A 3 0.13 -4.67 7.69
N ALA A 4 1.38 -4.22 7.60
CA ALA A 4 1.82 -3.28 6.58
C ALA A 4 3.17 -3.71 5.99
N TRP A 5 3.25 -3.76 4.67
CA TRP A 5 4.45 -4.12 3.93
C TRP A 5 4.70 -3.13 2.81
N SER A 6 5.97 -2.75 2.63
CA SER A 6 6.39 -1.84 1.57
C SER A 6 7.55 -2.43 0.79
N TRP A 7 7.53 -2.23 -0.52
CA TRP A 7 8.64 -2.58 -1.40
C TRP A 7 8.67 -1.64 -2.60
N LEU A 8 9.82 -1.58 -3.27
CA LEU A 8 9.98 -0.85 -4.52
C LEU A 8 10.28 -1.88 -5.60
N GLU A 9 9.58 -1.79 -6.72
CA GLU A 9 9.72 -2.74 -7.82
C GLU A 9 9.89 -1.97 -9.14
N ASP A 10 10.84 -2.41 -9.94
CA ASP A 10 11.08 -1.87 -11.28
C ASP A 10 10.13 -2.57 -12.25
N THR A 11 9.09 -1.85 -12.69
CA THR A 11 8.11 -2.37 -13.64
C THR A 11 8.52 -2.04 -15.08
N GLY A 12 7.84 -2.63 -16.07
CA GLY A 12 8.03 -2.28 -17.48
C GLY A 12 7.74 -0.81 -17.81
N PHE A 13 7.08 -0.07 -16.91
CA PHE A 13 6.75 1.34 -17.04
C PHE A 13 7.60 2.23 -16.12
N GLY A 14 8.59 1.66 -15.43
CA GLY A 14 9.44 2.34 -14.46
C GLY A 14 9.23 1.87 -13.01
N PRO A 15 9.98 2.41 -12.05
CA PRO A 15 9.85 2.06 -10.64
C PRO A 15 8.48 2.44 -10.08
N VAL A 16 7.89 1.55 -9.28
CA VAL A 16 6.66 1.79 -8.53
C VAL A 16 6.88 1.38 -7.08
N ALA A 17 6.49 2.24 -6.15
CA ALA A 17 6.45 1.91 -4.74
C ALA A 17 5.15 1.17 -4.45
N PHE A 18 5.23 0.05 -3.75
CA PHE A 18 4.07 -0.72 -3.33
C PHE A 18 3.89 -0.59 -1.82
N LEU A 19 2.63 -0.55 -1.41
CA LEU A 19 2.19 -0.58 -0.02
C LEU A 19 1.02 -1.55 0.10
N LEU A 20 1.22 -2.67 0.79
CA LEU A 20 0.16 -3.59 1.16
C LEU A 20 -0.26 -3.33 2.61
N LEU A 21 -1.55 -3.12 2.81
CA LEU A 21 -2.21 -3.06 4.11
C LEU A 21 -3.14 -4.27 4.26
N VAL A 22 -3.00 -5.03 5.34
CA VAL A 22 -3.91 -6.14 5.68
C VAL A 22 -4.48 -5.90 7.07
N PRO A 23 -5.68 -5.31 7.18
CA PRO A 23 -6.31 -5.08 8.48
C PRO A 23 -6.83 -6.38 9.10
N PRO A 24 -7.23 -6.36 10.39
CA PRO A 24 -7.95 -7.47 11.01
C PRO A 24 -9.17 -7.89 10.18
N ARG A 25 -9.53 -9.18 10.28
CA ARG A 25 -10.66 -9.76 9.56
C ARG A 25 -11.92 -8.90 9.80
N SER A 26 -12.64 -8.58 8.72
CA SER A 26 -13.82 -7.70 8.60
C SER A 26 -13.60 -6.19 8.43
N GLU A 27 -12.37 -5.68 8.51
CA GLU A 27 -12.10 -4.24 8.31
C GLU A 27 -11.55 -3.89 6.91
N GLY A 28 -11.21 -4.91 6.10
CA GLY A 28 -10.60 -4.75 4.77
C GLY A 28 -11.44 -3.91 3.80
N GLU A 29 -12.73 -4.25 3.66
CA GLU A 29 -13.61 -3.53 2.73
C GLU A 29 -13.83 -2.08 3.17
N ALA A 30 -14.06 -1.84 4.47
CA ALA A 30 -14.25 -0.49 4.99
C ALA A 30 -13.00 0.39 4.79
N LEU A 31 -11.80 -0.17 5.01
CA LEU A 31 -10.55 0.53 4.76
C LEU A 31 -10.34 0.82 3.27
N ALA A 32 -10.63 -0.15 2.41
CA ALA A 32 -10.52 0.01 0.97
C ALA A 32 -11.47 1.09 0.44
N GLU A 33 -12.71 1.11 0.92
CA GLU A 33 -13.71 2.13 0.60
C GLU A 33 -13.27 3.52 1.07
N ALA A 34 -12.79 3.65 2.30
CA ALA A 34 -12.26 4.91 2.83
C ALA A 34 -11.06 5.41 2.01
N LEU A 35 -10.26 4.49 1.48
CA LEU A 35 -9.12 4.78 0.61
C LEU A 35 -9.52 5.03 -0.85
N GLY A 36 -10.77 4.77 -1.25
CA GLY A 36 -11.25 4.90 -2.63
C GLY A 36 -10.61 3.88 -3.58
N LEU A 37 -10.24 2.71 -3.06
CA LEU A 37 -9.62 1.63 -3.83
C LEU A 37 -10.68 0.82 -4.58
N ALA A 38 -10.30 0.24 -5.70
CA ALA A 38 -11.20 -0.56 -6.53
C ALA A 38 -10.69 -2.00 -6.67
N GLU A 39 -11.50 -2.87 -7.24
CA GLU A 39 -11.05 -4.20 -7.67
C GLU A 39 -9.89 -4.09 -8.68
N PRO A 40 -8.99 -5.10 -8.74
CA PRO A 40 -8.00 -5.17 -9.80
C PRO A 40 -8.69 -5.16 -11.16
N GLY A 41 -8.28 -4.25 -12.04
CA GLY A 41 -8.87 -4.10 -13.38
C GLY A 41 -7.93 -3.37 -14.32
N GLU A 42 -8.40 -3.07 -15.54
CA GLU A 42 -7.58 -2.45 -16.58
C GLU A 42 -7.02 -1.07 -16.19
N ARG A 43 -7.72 -0.34 -15.32
CA ARG A 43 -7.27 0.96 -14.82
C ARG A 43 -7.46 1.06 -13.31
N LEU A 44 -6.35 1.28 -12.61
CA LEU A 44 -6.37 1.56 -11.18
C LEU A 44 -6.83 3.00 -10.92
N PRO A 45 -7.68 3.24 -9.91
CA PRO A 45 -8.09 4.59 -9.54
C PRO A 45 -6.90 5.37 -8.98
N GLU A 46 -6.77 6.63 -9.39
CA GLU A 46 -5.89 7.58 -8.70
C GLU A 46 -6.61 8.08 -7.45
N VAL A 47 -6.08 7.76 -6.27
CA VAL A 47 -6.68 8.11 -4.98
C VAL A 47 -6.10 9.40 -4.39
N GLY A 48 -5.25 10.10 -5.14
CA GLY A 48 -4.66 11.38 -4.75
C GLY A 48 -3.46 11.26 -3.80
N GLU A 49 -3.08 12.37 -3.19
CA GLU A 49 -1.90 12.55 -2.34
C GLU A 49 -2.19 12.15 -0.89
N ARG A 50 -2.13 10.84 -0.58
CA ARG A 50 -2.55 10.32 0.74
C ARG A 50 -1.41 9.76 1.57
N VAL A 51 -0.24 9.56 0.99
CA VAL A 51 0.91 8.96 1.68
C VAL A 51 1.76 10.05 2.31
N ALA A 52 1.82 10.09 3.63
CA ALA A 52 2.68 11.01 4.36
C ALA A 52 4.04 10.35 4.64
N VAL A 53 5.12 10.84 4.02
CA VAL A 53 6.48 10.33 4.30
C VAL A 53 7.04 11.04 5.53
N GLN A 54 7.28 10.29 6.61
CA GLN A 54 7.75 10.80 7.89
C GLN A 54 9.26 10.53 8.03
N GLY A 55 10.09 11.36 7.42
CA GLY A 55 11.54 11.20 7.47
C GLY A 55 12.07 10.13 6.50
N ARG A 56 13.01 9.29 6.94
CA ARG A 56 13.78 8.40 6.04
C ARG A 56 13.35 6.93 6.09
N ASP A 57 12.55 6.53 7.06
CA ASP A 57 12.25 5.12 7.36
C ASP A 57 10.83 4.87 7.85
N ARG A 58 9.98 5.90 7.84
CA ARG A 58 8.56 5.80 8.20
C ARG A 58 7.67 6.50 7.19
N ALA A 59 6.46 5.98 7.04
CA ALA A 59 5.39 6.64 6.33
C ALA A 59 4.06 6.35 7.02
N ALA A 60 3.06 7.16 6.70
CA ALA A 60 1.71 7.01 7.20
C ALA A 60 0.69 7.08 6.06
N LEU A 61 -0.38 6.30 6.19
CA LEU A 61 -1.54 6.34 5.31
C LEU A 61 -2.79 6.13 6.16
N HIS A 62 -3.74 7.07 6.08
CA HIS A 62 -5.00 6.98 6.82
C HIS A 62 -4.81 6.75 8.34
N GLY A 63 -3.87 7.47 8.95
CA GLY A 63 -3.54 7.35 10.38
C GLY A 63 -2.76 6.09 10.77
N VAL A 64 -2.44 5.22 9.81
CA VAL A 64 -1.64 4.02 10.03
C VAL A 64 -0.18 4.32 9.70
N ASP A 65 0.67 4.31 10.71
CA ASP A 65 2.13 4.37 10.55
C ASP A 65 2.72 2.99 10.21
N PHE A 66 3.72 2.98 9.33
CA PHE A 66 4.44 1.76 8.98
C PHE A 66 5.92 2.02 8.64
N PRO A 67 6.81 1.05 8.91
CA PRO A 67 8.21 1.15 8.54
C PRO A 67 8.38 0.99 7.02
N VAL A 68 9.31 1.76 6.45
CA VAL A 68 9.68 1.71 5.04
C VAL A 68 11.19 1.71 4.87
N SER A 69 11.66 1.23 3.71
CA SER A 69 13.09 1.36 3.39
C SER A 69 13.45 2.80 3.00
N ARG A 70 14.71 3.19 3.22
CA ARG A 70 15.22 4.51 2.78
C ARG A 70 15.02 4.76 1.29
N ARG A 71 15.20 3.73 0.46
CA ARG A 71 15.01 3.82 -0.99
C ARG A 71 13.54 4.09 -1.33
N TRP A 72 12.63 3.42 -0.65
CA TRP A 72 11.19 3.64 -0.80
C TRP A 72 10.80 5.06 -0.37
N ALA A 73 11.22 5.49 0.82
CA ALA A 73 10.91 6.82 1.33
C ALA A 73 11.43 7.93 0.41
N ALA A 74 12.68 7.83 -0.05
CA ALA A 74 13.26 8.79 -0.98
C ALA A 74 12.52 8.83 -2.33
N PHE A 75 12.16 7.66 -2.87
CA PHE A 75 11.41 7.56 -4.11
C PHE A 75 10.05 8.26 -4.01
N VAL A 76 9.28 7.93 -2.96
CA VAL A 76 7.95 8.51 -2.75
C VAL A 76 8.02 10.01 -2.46
N ALA A 77 8.97 10.44 -1.61
CA ALA A 77 9.20 11.85 -1.33
C ALA A 77 9.60 12.67 -2.56
N SER A 78 10.19 12.03 -3.58
CA SER A 78 10.53 12.66 -4.86
C SER A 78 9.36 12.74 -5.85
N GLY A 79 8.16 12.32 -5.44
CA GLY A 79 6.94 12.31 -6.27
C GLY A 79 6.68 10.98 -6.98
N GLY A 80 7.42 9.92 -6.64
CA GLY A 80 7.20 8.58 -7.18
C GLY A 80 5.82 8.02 -6.83
N PRO A 81 5.16 7.29 -7.75
CA PRO A 81 3.84 6.71 -7.51
C PRO A 81 3.88 5.60 -6.46
N VAL A 82 2.82 5.51 -5.65
CA VAL A 82 2.59 4.44 -4.68
C VAL A 82 1.36 3.64 -5.10
N ALA A 83 1.55 2.39 -5.50
CA ALA A 83 0.47 1.41 -5.59
C ALA A 83 0.07 0.99 -4.17
N VAL A 84 -1.16 1.35 -3.79
CA VAL A 84 -1.76 0.99 -2.50
C VAL A 84 -2.64 -0.23 -2.71
N LEU A 85 -2.43 -1.26 -1.88
CA LEU A 85 -3.18 -2.51 -1.89
C LEU A 85 -3.79 -2.71 -0.50
N VAL A 86 -5.07 -3.06 -0.46
CA VAL A 86 -5.73 -3.54 0.76
C VAL A 86 -6.12 -5.00 0.55
N GLY A 87 -5.63 -5.85 1.45
CA GLY A 87 -5.97 -7.26 1.48
C GLY A 87 -7.27 -7.51 2.25
N LEU A 88 -8.15 -8.32 1.67
CA LEU A 88 -9.43 -8.70 2.29
C LEU A 88 -9.34 -10.01 3.08
N GLU A 89 -8.38 -10.86 2.73
CA GLU A 89 -8.09 -12.10 3.45
C GLU A 89 -7.01 -11.88 4.52
N PRO A 90 -7.05 -12.62 5.64
CA PRO A 90 -6.08 -12.43 6.70
C PRO A 90 -4.66 -12.83 6.28
N LEU A 91 -3.68 -12.03 6.70
CA LEU A 91 -2.25 -12.33 6.62
C LEU A 91 -1.60 -12.01 7.97
N PRO A 92 -0.77 -12.88 8.55
CA PRO A 92 -0.08 -12.57 9.80
C PRO A 92 0.73 -11.28 9.66
N ALA A 93 0.62 -10.35 10.60
CA ALA A 93 1.29 -9.04 10.53
C ALA A 93 2.83 -9.10 10.42
N HIS A 94 3.42 -10.25 10.76
CA HIS A 94 4.86 -10.52 10.66
C HIS A 94 5.20 -11.50 9.54
N ALA A 95 4.31 -11.65 8.54
CA ALA A 95 4.57 -12.48 7.38
C ALA A 95 5.87 -12.07 6.69
N ALA A 96 6.71 -13.06 6.42
CA ALA A 96 7.95 -12.87 5.68
C ALA A 96 7.64 -12.49 4.22
N ARG A 97 8.61 -11.87 3.55
CA ARG A 97 8.47 -11.37 2.17
C ARG A 97 7.89 -12.41 1.20
N GLY A 98 8.38 -13.64 1.21
CA GLY A 98 7.86 -14.68 0.31
C GLY A 98 6.39 -15.04 0.55
N ALA A 99 5.91 -14.95 1.80
CA ALA A 99 4.49 -15.15 2.11
C ALA A 99 3.64 -13.96 1.64
N VAL A 100 4.17 -12.74 1.72
CA VAL A 100 3.52 -11.52 1.19
C VAL A 100 3.40 -11.60 -0.33
N GLU A 101 4.47 -12.00 -1.02
CA GLU A 101 4.48 -12.17 -2.49
C GLU A 101 3.46 -13.24 -2.92
N ALA A 102 3.45 -14.40 -2.25
CA ALA A 102 2.46 -15.45 -2.50
C ALA A 102 1.02 -14.98 -2.22
N TYR A 103 0.82 -14.20 -1.16
CA TYR A 103 -0.47 -13.62 -0.80
C TYR A 103 -0.96 -12.65 -1.89
N VAL A 104 -0.11 -11.72 -2.35
CA VAL A 104 -0.50 -10.76 -3.39
C VAL A 104 -0.85 -11.48 -4.69
N ALA A 105 -0.04 -12.46 -5.11
CA ALA A 105 -0.30 -13.23 -6.32
C ALA A 105 -1.64 -14.00 -6.26
N ALA A 106 -1.89 -14.71 -5.15
CA ALA A 106 -3.11 -15.49 -4.98
C ALA A 106 -4.37 -14.60 -4.91
N ASN A 107 -4.31 -13.50 -4.17
CA ASN A 107 -5.48 -12.67 -3.89
C ASN A 107 -5.78 -11.65 -5.00
N THR A 108 -4.81 -11.30 -5.84
CA THR A 108 -5.07 -10.49 -7.04
C THR A 108 -6.02 -11.24 -7.99
N LEU A 109 -5.76 -12.52 -8.24
CA LEU A 109 -6.59 -13.35 -9.13
C LEU A 109 -7.94 -13.71 -8.52
N ALA A 110 -8.01 -13.83 -7.20
CA ALA A 110 -9.23 -14.18 -6.47
C ALA A 110 -10.19 -12.99 -6.27
N GLY A 111 -9.80 -11.76 -6.62
CA GLY A 111 -10.60 -10.56 -6.35
C GLY A 111 -10.61 -10.12 -4.88
N SER A 112 -9.71 -10.69 -4.07
CA SER A 112 -9.59 -10.43 -2.62
C SER A 112 -8.56 -9.35 -2.29
N LEU A 113 -8.23 -8.50 -3.27
CA LEU A 113 -7.46 -7.27 -3.10
C LEU A 113 -8.27 -6.07 -3.59
N ARG A 114 -7.99 -4.91 -3.01
CA ARG A 114 -8.43 -3.61 -3.52
C ARG A 114 -7.19 -2.77 -3.81
N LEU A 115 -7.14 -2.11 -4.95
CA LEU A 115 -5.96 -1.40 -5.45
C LEU A 115 -6.28 0.03 -5.88
N GLY A 116 -5.26 0.88 -5.80
CA GLY A 116 -5.29 2.25 -6.28
C GLY A 116 -3.88 2.83 -6.33
N ILE A 117 -3.74 3.97 -7.00
CA ILE A 117 -2.47 4.70 -7.11
C ILE A 117 -2.56 5.98 -6.28
N SER A 118 -1.59 6.17 -5.40
CA SER A 118 -1.41 7.36 -4.58
C SER A 118 -0.03 7.97 -4.81
N ARG A 119 0.22 9.10 -4.15
CA ARG A 119 1.50 9.82 -4.14
C ARG A 119 1.75 10.39 -2.75
N ALA A 120 2.96 10.92 -2.56
CA ALA A 120 3.28 11.71 -1.39
C ALA A 120 2.31 12.90 -1.27
N GLY A 121 1.75 13.09 -0.09
CA GLY A 121 0.96 14.26 0.29
C GLY A 121 1.56 15.02 1.47
N PRO A 122 0.94 16.13 1.88
CA PRO A 122 1.39 16.88 3.03
C PRO A 122 1.35 16.01 4.29
N LEU A 123 2.28 16.26 5.22
CA LEU A 123 2.19 15.66 6.56
C LEU A 123 0.89 16.15 7.22
N PRO A 124 0.15 15.29 7.92
CA PRO A 124 -1.00 15.75 8.70
C PRO A 124 -0.53 16.80 9.71
N GLU A 125 -1.22 17.94 9.76
CA GLU A 125 -0.97 19.00 10.74
C GLU A 125 -1.13 18.39 12.15
N SER A 126 -0.10 18.57 12.97
CA SER A 126 -0.01 18.02 14.33
C SER A 126 -0.73 18.89 15.35
#